data_AF-A0A953V3A7-F1
#
_entry.id   AF-A0A953V3A7-F1
#
_cell.length_a   1.000
_cell.length_b   1.000
_cell.length_c   1.000
_cell.angle_alpha   90.00
_cell.angle_beta   90.00
_cell.angle_gamma   90.00
#
_symmetry.space_group_name_H-M   'P 1'
#
loop_
_entity.id
_entity.type
_entity.pdbx_description
1 polymer ?
#
loop_
_entity_poly.entity_id
_entity_poly.type
_entity_poly.pdbx_seq_one_letter_code
_entity_poly.pdbx_strand_id
1 'polypeptide(L)'
;MNIRIPIALFLMLCLATALLAGRSQQKRPIREAEINAVIEAIQDEIYDLNLEKDFFSVGTTTKDNRDQEILNVYFQPDVLDNSRSWIIYKLMPDGEILRMYEIGRSGRIYLHGKPGEFRITQPDYPTVYMDDDDLCKLKHDWIKRQFIVDTNPDPRLVAAARERQRARRQASR
;
A
#
# COMPACT_ATOMS: atom_id res chain seq x y z
N MET A 1 -22.04 -60.48 -8.81
CA MET A 1 -20.92 -59.92 -9.60
C MET A 1 -20.18 -58.96 -8.67
N ASN A 2 -19.10 -59.42 -8.03
CA ASN A 2 -18.46 -58.70 -6.91
C ASN A 2 -17.38 -57.74 -7.45
N ILE A 3 -17.69 -56.45 -7.43
CA ILE A 3 -16.76 -55.39 -7.83
C ILE A 3 -15.76 -55.18 -6.69
N ARG A 4 -14.56 -55.77 -6.82
CA ARG A 4 -13.42 -55.49 -5.95
C ARG A 4 -12.73 -54.21 -6.41
N ILE A 5 -13.11 -53.07 -5.85
CA ILE A 5 -12.38 -51.81 -6.06
C ILE A 5 -11.00 -51.98 -5.39
N PRO A 6 -9.88 -51.85 -6.13
CA PRO A 6 -8.56 -52.01 -5.55
C PRO A 6 -8.29 -50.87 -4.57
N ILE A 7 -8.00 -51.22 -3.32
CA ILE A 7 -7.67 -50.33 -2.19
C ILE A 7 -6.58 -49.31 -2.56
N ALA A 8 -5.71 -49.64 -3.54
CA ALA A 8 -4.70 -48.74 -4.09
C ALA A 8 -5.25 -47.46 -4.75
N LEU A 9 -6.46 -47.49 -5.34
CA LEU A 9 -7.04 -46.32 -6.01
C LEU A 9 -7.61 -45.29 -5.00
N PHE A 10 -8.05 -45.76 -3.83
CA PHE A 10 -8.56 -44.89 -2.77
C PHE A 10 -7.41 -44.17 -2.03
N LEU A 11 -6.27 -44.85 -1.85
CA LEU A 11 -5.07 -44.27 -1.24
C LEU A 11 -4.40 -43.20 -2.11
N MET A 12 -4.42 -43.34 -3.44
CA MET A 12 -3.91 -42.29 -4.35
C MET A 12 -4.79 -41.03 -4.32
N LEU A 13 -6.11 -41.17 -4.15
CA LEU A 13 -7.03 -40.03 -4.12
C LEU A 13 -6.85 -39.17 -2.86
N CYS A 14 -6.54 -39.79 -1.71
CA CYS A 14 -6.25 -39.06 -0.46
C CYS A 14 -4.89 -38.32 -0.50
N LEU A 15 -3.90 -38.82 -1.25
CA LEU A 15 -2.59 -38.17 -1.38
C LEU A 15 -2.65 -36.91 -2.26
N ALA A 16 -3.52 -36.90 -3.28
CA ALA A 16 -3.74 -35.74 -4.14
C ALA A 16 -4.44 -34.58 -3.42
N THR A 17 -5.31 -34.86 -2.45
CA THR A 17 -5.99 -33.83 -1.65
C THR A 17 -5.08 -33.17 -0.61
N ALA A 18 -4.02 -33.86 -0.15
CA ALA A 18 -3.08 -33.30 0.84
C ALA A 18 -2.12 -32.25 0.24
N LEU A 19 -1.83 -32.31 -1.06
CA LEU A 19 -0.96 -31.34 -1.74
C LEU A 19 -1.66 -29.99 -2.02
N LEU A 20 -3.00 -29.96 -1.92
CA LEU A 20 -3.81 -28.74 -2.03
C LEU A 20 -4.11 -28.09 -0.67
N ALA A 21 -3.65 -28.70 0.44
CA ALA A 21 -3.76 -28.11 1.76
C ALA A 21 -2.83 -26.90 1.87
N GLY A 22 -3.39 -25.73 1.57
CA GLY A 22 -2.95 -24.38 1.94
C GLY A 22 -1.45 -24.18 2.05
N ARG A 23 -0.81 -23.66 0.98
CA ARG A 23 0.38 -22.84 1.20
C ARG A 23 -0.04 -21.70 2.13
N SER A 24 0.30 -21.81 3.41
CA SER A 24 0.16 -20.71 4.36
C SER A 24 0.86 -19.52 3.73
N GLN A 25 0.13 -18.44 3.50
CA GLN A 25 0.67 -17.21 2.94
C GLN A 25 1.82 -16.77 3.85
N GLN A 26 3.04 -17.02 3.40
CA GLN A 26 4.25 -16.67 4.08
C GLN A 26 4.31 -15.13 4.11
N LYS A 27 4.72 -14.65 5.27
CA LYS A 27 4.82 -13.23 5.58
C LYS A 27 6.27 -12.97 5.89
N ARG A 28 6.74 -11.81 5.48
CA ARG A 28 8.05 -11.30 5.90
C ARG A 28 7.91 -9.89 6.43
N PRO A 29 8.77 -9.48 7.36
CA PRO A 29 8.84 -8.09 7.76
C PRO A 29 9.12 -7.17 6.55
N ILE A 30 8.48 -6.01 6.54
CA ILE A 30 8.81 -4.91 5.63
C ILE A 30 10.21 -4.35 5.95
N ARG A 31 10.96 -3.98 4.92
CA ARG A 31 12.32 -3.42 5.06
C ARG A 31 12.28 -1.89 4.99
N GLU A 32 13.24 -1.22 5.62
CA GLU A 32 13.33 0.26 5.56
C GLU A 32 13.45 0.81 4.13
N ALA A 33 14.18 0.13 3.25
CA ALA A 33 14.26 0.52 1.84
C ALA A 33 12.89 0.48 1.14
N GLU A 34 12.01 -0.44 1.53
CA GLU A 34 10.66 -0.58 0.98
C GLU A 34 9.74 0.51 1.54
N ILE A 35 9.82 0.80 2.85
CA ILE A 35 9.14 1.94 3.49
C ILE A 35 9.45 3.24 2.75
N ASN A 36 10.73 3.52 2.52
CA ASN A 36 11.17 4.73 1.84
C ASN A 36 10.67 4.79 0.39
N ALA A 37 10.69 3.65 -0.32
CA ALA A 37 10.17 3.58 -1.69
C ALA A 37 8.65 3.79 -1.76
N VAL A 38 7.90 3.39 -0.72
CA VAL A 38 6.46 3.66 -0.64
C VAL A 38 6.21 5.13 -0.37
N ILE A 39 6.96 5.75 0.55
CA ILE A 39 6.87 7.20 0.80
C ILE A 39 7.15 7.99 -0.48
N GLU A 40 8.21 7.65 -1.22
CA GLU A 40 8.52 8.27 -2.51
C GLU A 40 7.38 8.09 -3.52
N ALA A 41 6.76 6.91 -3.58
CA ALA A 41 5.62 6.67 -4.46
C ALA A 41 4.39 7.51 -4.11
N ILE A 42 4.12 7.72 -2.82
CA ILE A 42 3.04 8.61 -2.34
C ILE A 42 3.33 10.05 -2.75
N GLN A 43 4.53 10.55 -2.44
CA GLN A 43 4.93 11.92 -2.79
C GLN A 43 4.89 12.14 -4.30
N ASP A 44 5.38 11.17 -5.08
CA ASP A 44 5.36 11.26 -6.53
C ASP A 44 3.94 11.32 -7.09
N GLU A 45 2.99 10.57 -6.53
CA GLU A 45 1.59 10.65 -6.94
C GLU A 45 0.96 12.01 -6.60
N ILE A 46 1.23 12.55 -5.41
CA ILE A 46 0.76 13.88 -4.99
C ILE A 46 1.21 14.94 -6.00
N TYR A 47 2.51 14.99 -6.32
CA TYR A 47 3.05 16.00 -7.24
C TYR A 47 2.70 15.72 -8.72
N ASP A 48 2.57 14.46 -9.14
CA ASP A 48 2.11 14.12 -10.49
C ASP A 48 0.69 14.62 -10.74
N LEU A 49 -0.16 14.55 -9.72
CA LEU A 49 -1.57 14.94 -9.78
C LEU A 49 -1.83 16.40 -9.39
N ASN A 50 -0.80 17.16 -8.99
CA ASN A 50 -0.89 18.55 -8.49
C ASN A 50 -1.75 18.68 -7.22
N LEU A 51 -1.68 17.70 -6.34
CA LEU A 51 -2.47 17.67 -5.10
C LEU A 51 -1.77 18.41 -3.95
N GLU A 52 -0.54 18.88 -4.13
CA GLU A 52 0.27 19.46 -3.05
C GLU A 52 -0.40 20.62 -2.31
N LYS A 53 -1.21 21.42 -3.01
CA LYS A 53 -1.91 22.57 -2.42
C LYS A 53 -3.04 22.17 -1.48
N ASP A 54 -3.60 20.99 -1.67
CA ASP A 54 -4.70 20.48 -0.83
C ASP A 54 -4.20 20.04 0.56
N PHE A 55 -2.89 20.00 0.79
CA PHE A 55 -2.28 19.63 2.06
C PHE A 55 -2.08 20.80 3.03
N PHE A 56 -2.35 22.05 2.62
CA PHE A 56 -2.18 23.21 3.48
C PHE A 56 -2.94 23.05 4.82
N SER A 57 -2.23 23.15 5.95
CA SER A 57 -2.76 22.99 7.31
C SER A 57 -3.32 21.59 7.65
N VAL A 58 -2.96 20.53 6.91
CA VAL A 58 -3.44 19.16 7.17
C VAL A 58 -2.51 18.39 8.13
N GLY A 59 -1.22 18.73 8.12
CA GLY A 59 -0.17 18.09 8.89
C GLY A 59 0.32 18.94 10.07
N THR A 60 1.53 18.63 10.54
CA THR A 60 2.27 19.52 11.42
C THR A 60 3.21 20.37 10.59
N THR A 61 3.03 21.69 10.63
CA THR A 61 3.93 22.63 9.96
C THR A 61 5.28 22.68 10.66
N THR A 62 6.37 22.70 9.90
CA THR A 62 7.70 22.92 10.49
C THR A 62 7.84 24.37 10.95
N LYS A 63 8.56 24.62 12.05
CA LYS A 63 8.80 25.99 12.53
C LYS A 63 9.58 26.83 11.50
N ASP A 64 10.42 26.16 10.71
CA ASP A 64 11.39 26.80 9.82
C ASP A 64 10.89 26.91 8.37
N ASN A 65 9.89 26.12 7.98
CA ASN A 65 9.30 26.15 6.64
C ASN A 65 7.78 25.98 6.70
N ARG A 66 7.06 27.09 6.48
CA ARG A 66 5.59 27.13 6.49
C ARG A 66 4.95 26.41 5.30
N ASP A 67 5.73 26.16 4.26
CA ASP A 67 5.23 25.48 3.06
C ASP A 67 5.35 23.95 3.20
N GLN A 68 5.91 23.44 4.30
CA GLN A 68 6.07 22.00 4.54
C GLN A 68 5.11 21.46 5.58
N GLU A 69 4.37 20.44 5.16
CA GLU A 69 3.40 19.71 5.98
C GLU A 69 3.95 18.32 6.31
N ILE A 70 4.16 18.04 7.60
CA ILE A 70 4.59 16.71 8.07
C ILE A 70 3.35 15.87 8.35
N LEU A 71 3.23 14.74 7.65
CA LEU A 71 2.12 13.79 7.79
C LEU A 71 2.60 12.45 8.32
N ASN A 72 1.75 11.78 9.09
CA ASN A 72 2.00 10.41 9.51
C ASN A 72 1.54 9.42 8.41
N VAL A 73 2.28 8.32 8.31
CA VAL A 73 1.91 7.14 7.52
C VAL A 73 2.16 5.90 8.38
N TYR A 74 1.27 4.93 8.27
CA TYR A 74 1.31 3.69 9.04
C TYR A 74 1.44 2.52 8.07
N PHE A 75 2.45 1.68 8.28
CA PHE A 75 2.75 0.54 7.44
C PHE A 75 2.38 -0.75 8.13
N GLN A 76 1.65 -1.62 7.44
CA GLN A 76 1.51 -2.98 7.91
C GLN A 76 2.91 -3.60 8.09
N PRO A 77 3.21 -4.21 9.25
CA PRO A 77 4.57 -4.69 9.55
C PRO A 77 5.06 -5.78 8.59
N ASP A 78 4.14 -6.50 7.96
CA ASP A 78 4.41 -7.62 7.09
C ASP A 78 4.09 -7.31 5.62
N VAL A 79 4.93 -7.85 4.75
CA VAL A 79 4.69 -8.03 3.32
C VAL A 79 4.25 -9.46 3.08
N LEU A 80 3.13 -9.60 2.36
CA LEU A 80 2.53 -10.86 1.94
C LEU A 80 3.34 -11.48 0.78
N ASP A 81 3.25 -12.81 0.61
CA ASP A 81 3.96 -13.57 -0.44
C ASP A 81 3.82 -13.07 -1.88
N ASN A 82 2.74 -12.37 -2.19
CA ASN A 82 2.52 -11.74 -3.49
C ASN A 82 3.15 -10.35 -3.59
N SER A 83 4.11 -10.03 -2.71
CA SER A 83 4.74 -8.73 -2.59
C SER A 83 3.77 -7.59 -2.29
N ARG A 84 2.64 -7.88 -1.64
CA ARG A 84 1.63 -6.86 -1.28
C ARG A 84 1.61 -6.58 0.19
N SER A 85 1.21 -5.37 0.53
CA SER A 85 0.98 -4.96 1.90
C SER A 85 0.09 -3.73 1.90
N TRP A 86 -0.22 -3.21 3.08
CA TRP A 86 -1.17 -2.13 3.27
C TRP A 86 -0.54 -0.95 3.98
N ILE A 87 -1.04 0.24 3.65
CA ILE A 87 -0.67 1.51 4.27
C ILE A 87 -1.90 2.31 4.65
N ILE A 88 -1.80 3.05 5.75
CA ILE A 88 -2.78 4.06 6.15
C ILE A 88 -2.10 5.42 6.15
N TYR A 89 -2.67 6.40 5.44
CA TYR A 89 -2.17 7.77 5.40
C TYR A 89 -3.25 8.75 4.95
N LYS A 90 -3.00 10.05 5.17
CA LYS A 90 -3.85 11.12 4.63
C LYS A 90 -3.46 11.43 3.19
N LEU A 91 -4.40 11.36 2.27
CA LEU A 91 -4.29 11.80 0.89
C LEU A 91 -5.39 12.81 0.60
N MET A 92 -5.04 14.06 0.35
CA MET A 92 -6.03 15.10 0.07
C MET A 92 -6.41 15.12 -1.41
N PRO A 93 -7.68 15.40 -1.75
CA PRO A 93 -8.80 15.72 -0.84
C PRO A 93 -9.54 14.49 -0.27
N ASP A 94 -9.10 13.28 -0.58
CA ASP A 94 -9.79 12.02 -0.23
C ASP A 94 -9.85 11.69 1.28
N GLY A 95 -9.01 12.34 2.10
CA GLY A 95 -8.95 12.14 3.54
C GLY A 95 -7.98 11.04 3.97
N GLU A 96 -8.23 10.38 5.11
CA GLU A 96 -7.42 9.23 5.54
C GLU A 96 -7.89 7.98 4.78
N ILE A 97 -6.95 7.28 4.15
CA ILE A 97 -7.22 6.11 3.32
C ILE A 97 -6.42 4.91 3.82
N LEU A 98 -7.02 3.72 3.75
CA LEU A 98 -6.34 2.44 3.80
C LEU A 98 -6.12 2.00 2.35
N ARG A 99 -4.86 1.78 1.96
CA ARG A 99 -4.49 1.51 0.57
C ARG A 99 -3.52 0.36 0.46
N MET A 100 -3.81 -0.59 -0.43
CA MET A 100 -2.87 -1.64 -0.78
C MET A 100 -1.77 -1.10 -1.70
N TYR A 101 -0.56 -1.63 -1.53
CA TYR A 101 0.53 -1.43 -2.47
C TYR A 101 1.19 -2.77 -2.84
N GLU A 102 1.83 -2.80 -4.00
CA GLU A 102 2.58 -3.95 -4.50
C GLU A 102 4.06 -3.56 -4.75
N ILE A 103 4.97 -4.42 -4.31
CA ILE A 103 6.42 -4.28 -4.53
C ILE A 103 6.78 -5.07 -5.79
N GLY A 104 7.07 -4.37 -6.87
CA GLY A 104 7.54 -4.98 -8.11
C GLY A 104 8.87 -5.70 -7.96
N ARG A 105 9.21 -6.56 -8.93
CA ARG A 105 10.49 -7.30 -8.94
C ARG A 105 11.73 -6.39 -8.94
N SER A 106 11.59 -5.16 -9.43
CA SER A 106 12.64 -4.13 -9.41
C SER A 106 12.74 -3.37 -8.08
N GLY A 107 11.92 -3.69 -7.09
CA GLY A 107 11.77 -2.93 -5.84
C GLY A 107 10.88 -1.70 -5.95
N ARG A 108 10.33 -1.42 -7.14
CA ARG A 108 9.45 -0.29 -7.41
C ARG A 108 8.06 -0.53 -6.81
N ILE A 109 7.52 0.50 -6.15
CA ILE A 109 6.19 0.44 -5.51
C ILE A 109 5.09 0.81 -6.48
N TYR A 110 3.98 0.08 -6.44
CA TYR A 110 2.72 0.39 -7.13
C TYR A 110 1.63 0.58 -6.10
N LEU A 111 0.97 1.74 -6.11
CA LEU A 111 -0.16 2.03 -5.23
C LEU A 111 -1.46 1.63 -5.95
N HIS A 112 -2.33 0.85 -5.29
CA HIS A 112 -3.60 0.39 -5.87
C HIS A 112 -4.67 1.48 -5.82
N GLY A 113 -5.56 1.51 -6.80
CA GLY A 113 -6.58 2.55 -6.89
C GLY A 113 -6.03 3.89 -7.41
N LYS A 114 -6.95 4.81 -7.70
CA LYS A 114 -6.64 6.14 -8.20
C LYS A 114 -7.24 7.19 -7.25
N PRO A 115 -6.49 8.25 -6.90
CA PRO A 115 -7.03 9.35 -6.09
C PRO A 115 -8.33 9.91 -6.70
N GLY A 116 -9.32 10.19 -5.86
CA GLY A 116 -10.68 10.57 -6.23
C GLY A 116 -11.61 9.41 -6.65
N GLU A 117 -11.13 8.16 -6.71
CA GLU A 117 -11.91 6.99 -7.17
C GLU A 117 -11.96 5.84 -6.15
N PHE A 118 -11.58 6.08 -4.90
CA PHE A 118 -11.59 5.07 -3.84
C PHE A 118 -13.01 4.56 -3.53
N ARG A 119 -13.20 3.24 -3.50
CA ARG A 119 -14.51 2.60 -3.27
C ARG A 119 -14.39 1.51 -2.22
N ILE A 120 -15.42 1.36 -1.38
CA ILE A 120 -15.46 0.37 -0.29
C ILE A 120 -15.26 -1.09 -0.77
N THR A 121 -15.53 -1.39 -2.04
CA THR A 121 -15.36 -2.73 -2.62
C THR A 121 -13.95 -3.00 -3.16
N GLN A 122 -13.05 -2.02 -3.12
CA GLN A 122 -11.71 -2.09 -3.69
C GLN A 122 -10.66 -2.28 -2.59
N PRO A 123 -9.43 -2.74 -2.93
CA PRO A 123 -8.33 -2.86 -1.97
C PRO A 123 -7.72 -1.49 -1.58
N ASP A 124 -8.52 -0.43 -1.66
CA ASP A 124 -8.17 0.96 -1.42
C ASP A 124 -9.47 1.71 -1.11
N TYR A 125 -9.63 2.18 0.12
CA TYR A 125 -10.85 2.87 0.54
C TYR A 125 -10.62 3.86 1.68
N PRO A 126 -11.46 4.90 1.80
CA PRO A 126 -11.40 5.85 2.92
C PRO A 126 -11.64 5.16 4.26
N THR A 127 -10.84 5.49 5.28
CA THR A 127 -10.95 4.86 6.60
C THR A 127 -12.21 5.24 7.36
N VAL A 128 -12.95 6.26 6.92
CA VAL A 128 -14.28 6.61 7.45
C VAL A 128 -15.31 5.47 7.31
N TYR A 129 -15.03 4.47 6.46
CA TYR A 129 -15.87 3.27 6.32
C TYR A 129 -15.38 2.10 7.21
N MET A 130 -14.34 2.30 8.02
CA MET A 130 -13.84 1.29 8.97
C MET A 130 -14.48 1.51 10.34
N ASP A 131 -14.53 0.45 11.14
CA ASP A 131 -14.80 0.58 12.56
C ASP A 131 -13.62 1.32 13.25
N ASP A 132 -13.95 2.28 14.12
CA ASP A 132 -12.96 3.14 14.77
C ASP A 132 -12.01 2.35 15.68
N ASP A 133 -12.49 1.29 16.34
CA ASP A 133 -11.66 0.45 17.22
C ASP A 133 -10.65 -0.37 16.40
N ASP A 134 -11.09 -0.89 15.25
CA ASP A 134 -10.22 -1.58 14.30
C ASP A 134 -9.15 -0.62 13.74
N LEU A 135 -9.55 0.57 13.30
CA LEU A 135 -8.62 1.57 12.77
C LEU A 135 -7.59 2.00 13.85
N CYS A 136 -8.05 2.22 15.09
CA CYS A 136 -7.21 2.56 16.23
C CYS A 136 -6.19 1.45 16.50
N LYS A 137 -6.63 0.19 16.52
CA LYS A 137 -5.78 -0.98 16.72
C LYS A 137 -4.73 -1.11 15.61
N LEU A 138 -5.13 -0.97 14.34
CA LEU A 138 -4.19 -1.02 13.22
C LEU A 138 -3.11 0.07 13.36
N LYS A 139 -3.50 1.32 13.64
CA LYS A 139 -2.55 2.44 13.79
C LYS A 139 -1.65 2.31 15.02
N HIS A 140 -2.07 1.54 16.03
CA HIS A 140 -1.24 1.18 17.18
C HIS A 140 -0.22 0.08 16.84
N ASP A 141 -0.65 -0.97 16.15
CA ASP A 141 0.16 -2.15 15.85
C ASP A 141 1.10 -1.93 14.64
N TRP A 142 0.78 -0.96 13.78
CA TRP A 142 1.51 -0.72 12.53
C TRP A 142 2.72 0.20 12.72
N ILE A 143 3.70 0.04 11.82
CA ILE A 143 4.93 0.82 11.86
C ILE A 143 4.61 2.26 11.45
N LYS A 144 4.69 3.19 12.42
CA LYS A 144 4.51 4.61 12.19
C LYS A 144 5.78 5.25 11.60
N ARG A 145 5.61 6.03 10.53
CA ARG A 145 6.63 6.89 9.93
C ARG A 145 6.01 8.24 9.58
N GLN A 146 6.84 9.13 9.06
CA GLN A 146 6.42 10.45 8.61
C GLN A 146 6.91 10.69 7.18
N PHE A 147 6.15 11.48 6.44
CA PHE A 147 6.57 12.04 5.16
C PHE A 147 6.22 13.52 5.09
N ILE A 148 6.87 14.23 4.19
CA ILE A 148 6.72 15.69 4.04
C ILE A 148 6.09 15.96 2.68
N VAL A 149 5.07 16.82 2.67
CA VAL A 149 4.56 17.43 1.45
C VAL A 149 4.97 18.89 1.45
N ASP A 150 5.66 19.31 0.39
CA ASP A 150 5.91 20.72 0.13
C ASP A 150 4.71 21.25 -0.65
N THR A 151 3.95 22.16 -0.05
CA THR A 151 2.75 22.80 -0.61
C THR A 151 3.09 23.86 -1.67
N ASN A 152 4.36 24.22 -1.77
CA ASN A 152 4.90 25.14 -2.77
C ASN A 152 6.22 24.60 -3.35
N PRO A 153 6.21 23.41 -3.99
CA PRO A 153 7.41 22.69 -4.36
C PRO A 153 8.16 23.36 -5.50
N ASP A 154 9.49 23.20 -5.51
CA ASP A 154 10.31 23.56 -6.68
C ASP A 154 9.77 22.82 -7.93
N PRO A 155 9.50 23.52 -9.05
CA PRO A 155 9.05 22.90 -10.30
C PRO A 155 9.92 21.72 -10.77
N ARG A 156 11.22 21.71 -10.44
CA ARG A 156 12.14 20.61 -10.74
C ARG A 156 11.78 19.33 -9.98
N LEU A 157 11.34 19.44 -8.72
CA LEU A 157 10.89 18.30 -7.92
C LEU A 157 9.62 17.70 -8.51
N VAL A 158 8.67 18.56 -8.89
CA VAL A 158 7.42 18.15 -9.55
C VAL A 158 7.72 17.43 -10.87
N ALA A 159 8.63 17.96 -11.69
CA ALA A 159 9.04 17.31 -12.93
C ALA A 159 9.67 15.92 -12.68
N ALA A 160 10.56 15.79 -11.69
CA ALA A 160 11.19 14.53 -11.34
C ALA A 160 10.18 13.49 -10.82
N ALA A 161 9.23 13.92 -10.00
CA ALA A 161 8.14 13.08 -9.49
C ALA A 161 7.27 12.53 -10.63
N ARG A 162 6.87 13.38 -11.57
CA ARG A 162 6.11 12.98 -12.76
C ARG A 162 6.85 11.95 -13.61
N GLU A 163 8.15 12.13 -13.83
CA GLU A 163 8.94 11.17 -14.60
C GLU A 163 9.04 9.81 -13.90
N ARG A 164 9.27 9.79 -12.58
CA ARG A 164 9.25 8.55 -11.80
C ARG A 164 7.89 7.87 -11.86
N GLN A 165 6.81 8.63 -11.75
CA GLN A 165 5.44 8.12 -11.80
C GLN A 165 5.07 7.55 -13.17
N ARG A 166 5.48 8.21 -14.26
CA ARG A 166 5.35 7.68 -15.63
C ARG A 166 6.07 6.35 -15.79
N ALA A 167 7.31 6.26 -15.30
CA ALA A 167 8.07 5.02 -15.34
C ALA A 167 7.43 3.89 -14.50
N ARG A 168 6.71 4.21 -13.40
CA ARG A 168 5.90 3.21 -12.67
C ARG A 168 4.77 2.69 -13.55
N ARG A 169 3.95 3.59 -14.11
CA ARG A 169 2.80 3.19 -14.95
C ARG A 169 3.19 2.38 -16.19
N GLN A 170 4.39 2.60 -16.73
CA GLN A 170 4.89 1.82 -17.87
C GLN A 170 5.34 0.41 -17.46
N ALA A 171 5.95 0.25 -16.28
CA ALA A 171 6.44 -1.03 -15.79
C ALA A 171 5.34 -1.94 -15.22
N SER A 172 4.15 -1.39 -14.94
CA SER A 172 2.97 -2.13 -14.51
C SER A 172 2.11 -2.68 -15.66
N ARG A 173 2.44 -2.36 -16.91
CA ARG A 173 1.78 -2.86 -18.13
C ARG A 173 2.53 -4.06 -18.68
#